data_AF-A0A1J4W3I1-F1
#
_entry.id   AF-A0A1J4W3I1-F1
#
_cell.length_a   1.000
_cell.length_b   1.000
_cell.length_c   1.000
_cell.angle_alpha   90.00
_cell.angle_beta   90.00
_cell.angle_gamma   90.00
#
_symmetry.space_group_name_H-M   'P 1'
#
loop_
_entity.id
_entity.type
_entity.pdbx_description
1 polymer ?
#
loop_
_entity_poly.entity_id
_entity_poly.type
_entity_poly.pdbx_seq_one_letter_code
_entity_poly.pdbx_strand_id
1 'polypeptide(L)'
;MKSYHTQSYIEERKIEPINILIIFLLGLAAGLFILGAIDSFKMTNLNQQTLIIVVGIVYFISLIAFLYPKKRRTNLHTPEPEVIEKERIVEKPIFRDVIHYRDRNVIKEVEKPVIKEKIVEKEKPIIKKSKYLGSKYNQRYHLRTCRFSRAIKPEYLIEEEDKNYFKLRGYKPCKVCHPEKS
;
A
#
# COMPACT_ATOMS: atom_id res chain seq x y z
N MET A 1 6.29 -2.03 -28.18
CA MET A 1 5.32 -1.08 -27.59
C MET A 1 5.90 -0.62 -26.25
N LYS A 2 6.15 0.68 -26.06
CA LYS A 2 6.72 1.20 -24.78
C LYS A 2 5.59 1.28 -23.75
N SER A 3 5.64 0.40 -22.74
CA SER A 3 4.76 0.46 -21.58
C SER A 3 5.20 1.61 -20.68
N TYR A 4 4.30 2.55 -20.40
CA TYR A 4 4.51 3.65 -19.46
C TYR A 4 4.00 3.20 -18.09
N HIS A 5 4.90 2.77 -17.20
CA HIS A 5 4.55 2.47 -15.82
C HIS A 5 4.22 3.75 -15.05
N THR A 6 2.95 3.96 -14.73
CA THR A 6 2.49 5.02 -13.81
C THR A 6 2.77 4.59 -12.38
N GLN A 7 3.89 5.04 -11.82
CA GLN A 7 4.19 4.89 -10.38
C GLN A 7 3.16 5.68 -9.56
N SER A 8 2.31 4.99 -8.81
CA SER A 8 1.40 5.61 -7.85
C SER A 8 2.13 5.83 -6.52
N TYR A 9 2.24 7.09 -6.11
CA TYR A 9 2.89 7.49 -4.86
C TYR A 9 1.80 7.74 -3.79
N ILE A 10 1.92 7.07 -2.64
CA ILE A 10 1.11 7.38 -1.46
C ILE A 10 1.95 8.29 -0.55
N GLU A 11 1.62 9.59 -0.49
CA GLU A 11 2.23 10.54 0.45
C GLU A 11 1.59 10.37 1.84
N GLU A 12 2.20 9.58 2.72
CA GLU A 12 1.78 9.53 4.14
C GLU A 12 2.39 10.69 4.93
N ARG A 13 1.56 11.62 5.42
CA ARG A 13 1.97 12.64 6.40
C ARG A 13 1.82 12.09 7.81
N LYS A 14 2.88 11.52 8.37
CA LYS A 14 2.90 11.10 9.78
C LYS A 14 3.56 12.19 10.62
N ILE A 15 2.76 12.88 11.43
CA ILE A 15 3.28 13.79 12.47
C ILE A 15 3.60 12.91 13.68
N GLU A 16 4.87 12.89 14.09
CA GLU A 16 5.27 12.18 15.30
C GLU A 16 4.73 12.95 16.53
N PRO A 17 4.09 12.28 17.50
CA PRO A 17 3.52 12.95 18.68
C PRO A 17 4.58 13.70 19.50
N ILE A 18 5.83 13.25 19.43
CA ILE A 18 6.99 13.90 20.07
C ILE A 18 7.22 15.31 19.50
N ASN A 19 7.09 15.50 18.17
CA ASN A 19 7.29 16.81 17.57
C ASN A 19 6.20 17.81 18.01
N ILE A 20 4.97 17.34 18.21
CA ILE A 20 3.87 18.17 18.73
C ILE A 20 4.18 18.62 20.16
N LEU A 21 4.65 17.70 21.01
CA LEU A 21 5.03 18.01 22.38
C LEU A 21 6.19 19.03 22.44
N ILE A 22 7.20 18.87 21.59
CA ILE A 22 8.34 19.78 21.50
C ILE A 22 7.89 21.19 21.07
N ILE A 23 7.02 21.30 20.05
CA ILE A 23 6.46 22.58 19.59
C ILE A 23 5.71 23.27 20.73
N PHE A 24 4.90 22.51 21.48
CA PHE A 24 4.15 23.03 22.61
C PHE A 24 5.06 23.58 23.72
N LEU A 25 6.08 22.82 24.12
CA LEU A 25 7.02 23.24 25.15
C LEU A 25 7.84 24.46 24.73
N LEU A 26 8.30 24.52 23.47
CA LEU A 26 9.01 25.68 22.92
C LEU A 26 8.11 26.91 22.87
N GLY A 27 6.84 26.77 22.48
CA GLY A 27 5.87 27.85 22.48
C GLY A 27 5.63 28.42 23.88
N LEU A 28 5.48 27.54 24.88
CA LEU A 28 5.31 27.93 26.28
C LEU A 28 6.55 28.66 26.82
N ALA A 29 7.74 28.11 26.54
CA ALA A 29 9.00 28.75 26.95
C ALA A 29 9.20 30.13 26.32
N ALA A 30 8.90 30.27 25.01
CA ALA A 30 8.97 31.54 24.31
C ALA A 30 7.96 32.57 24.87
N GLY A 31 6.74 32.14 25.19
CA GLY A 31 5.73 33.01 25.80
C GLY A 31 6.15 33.54 27.17
N LEU A 32 6.67 32.66 28.04
CA LEU A 32 7.21 33.06 29.35
C LEU A 32 8.40 34.03 29.21
N PHE A 33 9.28 33.78 28.23
CA PHE A 33 10.41 34.67 27.96
C PHE A 33 9.94 36.06 27.54
N ILE A 34 8.94 36.16 26.65
CA ILE A 34 8.39 37.47 26.21
C ILE A 34 7.77 38.22 27.40
N LEU A 35 6.97 37.55 28.23
CA LEU A 35 6.36 38.16 29.42
C LEU A 35 7.43 38.65 30.41
N GLY A 36 8.44 37.83 30.70
CA GLY A 36 9.55 38.19 31.57
C GLY A 36 10.38 39.35 31.02
N ALA A 37 10.56 39.42 29.70
CA ALA A 37 11.27 40.53 29.05
C ALA A 37 10.50 41.85 29.18
N ILE A 38 9.17 41.85 28.98
CA ILE A 38 8.35 43.06 29.12
C ILE A 38 8.49 43.64 30.54
N ASP A 39 8.41 42.78 31.55
CA ASP A 39 8.55 43.18 32.96
C ASP A 39 9.97 43.65 33.30
N SER A 40 10.98 42.87 32.92
CA SER A 40 12.39 43.14 33.24
C SER A 40 12.92 44.43 32.61
N PHE A 41 12.53 44.71 31.37
CA PHE A 41 12.96 45.91 30.64
C PHE A 41 12.04 47.11 30.86
N LYS A 42 11.01 46.99 31.71
CA LYS A 42 9.99 48.04 31.97
C LYS A 42 9.49 48.68 30.68
N MET A 43 9.18 47.86 29.68
CA MET A 43 8.76 48.36 28.38
C MET A 43 7.34 48.92 28.48
N THR A 44 7.22 50.19 28.84
CA THR A 44 5.94 50.90 28.97
C THR A 44 5.42 51.41 27.62
N ASN A 45 6.30 51.57 26.63
CA ASN A 45 5.91 52.01 25.30
C ASN A 45 5.18 50.90 24.55
N LEU A 46 3.95 51.21 24.12
CA LEU A 46 3.07 50.30 23.39
C LEU A 46 3.74 49.78 22.10
N ASN A 47 4.45 50.66 21.38
CA ASN A 47 5.19 50.30 20.16
C ASN A 47 6.28 49.25 20.39
N GLN A 48 7.00 49.33 21.53
CA GLN A 48 8.07 48.37 21.85
C GLN A 48 7.48 47.01 22.21
N GLN A 49 6.38 46.98 22.98
CA GLN A 49 5.65 45.76 23.29
C GLN A 49 5.12 45.09 22.02
N THR A 50 4.47 45.86 21.13
CA THR A 50 3.95 45.34 19.86
C THR A 50 5.06 44.74 19.00
N LEU A 51 6.22 45.38 18.90
CA LEU A 51 7.34 44.89 18.10
C LEU A 51 7.87 43.54 18.62
N ILE A 52 8.02 43.38 19.94
CA ILE A 52 8.44 42.10 20.54
C ILE A 52 7.43 41.00 20.28
N ILE A 53 6.13 41.30 20.41
CA ILE A 53 5.07 40.32 20.13
C ILE A 53 5.14 39.87 18.67
N VAL A 54 5.29 40.81 17.72
CA VAL A 54 5.43 40.49 16.30
C VAL A 54 6.64 39.60 16.03
N VAL A 55 7.80 39.93 16.60
CA VAL A 55 9.02 39.10 16.49
C VAL A 55 8.80 37.70 17.07
N GLY A 56 8.12 37.60 18.22
CA GLY A 56 7.74 36.33 18.84
C GLY A 56 6.85 35.48 17.94
N ILE A 57 5.86 36.07 17.28
CA ILE A 57 4.96 35.38 16.34
C ILE A 57 5.75 34.87 15.13
N VAL A 58 6.59 35.71 14.54
CA VAL A 58 7.43 35.34 13.38
C VAL A 58 8.35 34.18 13.74
N TYR A 59 8.99 34.26 14.91
CA TYR A 59 9.82 33.18 15.43
C TYR A 59 9.03 31.88 15.61
N PHE A 60 7.83 31.95 16.19
CA PHE A 60 6.97 30.78 16.39
C PHE A 60 6.55 30.12 15.07
N ILE A 61 6.17 30.92 14.06
CA ILE A 61 5.85 30.42 12.71
C ILE A 61 7.07 29.74 12.08
N SER A 62 8.25 30.33 12.23
CA SER A 62 9.50 29.75 11.70
C SER A 62 9.84 28.40 12.35
N LEU A 63 9.63 28.28 13.67
CA LEU A 63 9.81 27.02 14.40
C LEU A 63 8.84 25.95 13.92
N ILE A 64 7.56 26.29 13.74
CA ILE A 64 6.57 25.35 13.20
C ILE A 64 6.99 24.89 11.81
N ALA A 65 7.39 25.82 10.92
CA ALA A 65 7.79 25.49 9.57
C ALA A 65 9.03 24.57 9.54
N PHE A 66 9.99 24.79 10.44
CA PHE A 66 11.21 23.99 10.55
C PHE A 66 10.96 22.60 11.16
N LEU A 67 10.09 22.52 12.17
CA LEU A 67 9.71 21.28 12.84
C LEU A 67 8.63 20.50 12.09
N TYR A 68 8.00 21.11 11.08
CA TYR A 68 7.03 20.43 10.24
C TYR A 68 7.72 19.27 9.51
N PRO A 69 7.21 18.04 9.62
CA PRO A 69 7.92 16.86 9.14
C PRO A 69 8.21 16.98 7.63
N LYS A 70 9.49 16.91 7.28
CA LYS A 70 9.95 16.86 5.88
C LYS A 70 9.33 15.64 5.19
N LYS A 71 8.59 15.86 4.09
CA LYS A 71 7.93 14.80 3.33
C LYS A 71 8.93 13.68 2.97
N ARG A 72 8.71 12.47 3.49
CA ARG A 72 9.42 11.27 3.01
C ARG A 72 8.61 10.65 1.88
N ARG A 73 9.17 10.66 0.66
CA ARG A 73 8.61 9.91 -0.48
C ARG A 73 9.11 8.47 -0.40
N THR A 74 8.19 7.50 -0.36
CA THR A 74 8.51 6.08 -0.47
C THR A 74 8.01 5.57 -1.82
N ASN A 75 8.91 4.99 -2.62
CA ASN A 75 8.57 4.42 -3.93
C ASN A 75 7.88 3.06 -3.72
N LEU A 76 6.61 2.92 -4.13
CA LEU A 76 5.95 1.62 -4.24
C LEU A 76 6.21 1.04 -5.64
N HIS A 77 6.69 -0.20 -5.70
CA HIS A 77 6.69 -0.99 -6.93
C HIS A 77 5.56 -2.01 -6.80
N THR A 78 4.49 -1.81 -7.56
CA THR A 78 3.38 -2.76 -7.66
C THR A 78 3.66 -3.64 -8.89
N PRO A 79 3.86 -4.96 -8.74
CA PRO A 79 4.05 -5.83 -9.91
C PRO A 79 2.73 -5.90 -10.70
N GLU A 80 2.80 -5.66 -12.02
CA GLU A 80 1.66 -5.81 -12.94
C GLU A 80 1.30 -7.30 -13.10
N PRO A 81 0.01 -7.67 -13.18
CA PRO A 81 -0.41 -9.05 -13.36
C PRO A 81 -0.13 -9.54 -14.78
N GLU A 82 0.62 -10.63 -14.92
CA GLU A 82 0.82 -11.34 -16.19
C GLU A 82 -0.46 -12.07 -16.60
N VAL A 83 -1.00 -11.73 -17.77
CA VAL A 83 -2.16 -12.39 -18.38
C VAL A 83 -1.66 -13.50 -19.28
N ILE A 84 -1.92 -14.77 -18.92
CA ILE A 84 -1.56 -15.94 -19.73
C ILE A 84 -2.81 -16.41 -20.47
N GLU A 85 -2.84 -16.24 -21.79
CA GLU A 85 -3.88 -16.80 -22.66
C GLU A 85 -3.53 -18.25 -23.02
N LYS A 86 -4.44 -19.19 -22.75
CA LYS A 86 -4.36 -20.56 -23.25
C LYS A 86 -5.66 -20.96 -23.93
N GLU A 87 -5.55 -21.37 -25.19
CA GLU A 87 -6.64 -21.96 -25.95
C GLU A 87 -6.72 -23.46 -25.68
N ARG A 88 -7.91 -23.97 -25.34
CA ARG A 88 -8.16 -25.40 -25.25
C ARG A 88 -9.31 -25.76 -26.18
N ILE A 89 -9.04 -26.63 -27.14
CA ILE A 89 -10.01 -27.14 -28.09
C ILE A 89 -10.80 -28.25 -27.39
N VAL A 90 -12.10 -28.05 -27.23
CA VAL A 90 -13.02 -29.06 -26.69
C VAL A 90 -13.76 -29.71 -27.85
N GLU A 91 -13.50 -30.98 -28.11
CA GLU A 91 -14.24 -31.77 -29.08
C GLU A 91 -15.54 -32.27 -28.45
N LYS A 92 -16.69 -31.84 -28.99
CA LYS A 92 -18.02 -32.26 -28.50
C LYS A 92 -18.41 -33.58 -29.20
N PRO A 93 -18.92 -34.59 -28.48
CA PRO A 93 -19.37 -35.83 -29.11
C PRO A 93 -20.60 -35.60 -29.99
N ILE A 94 -20.59 -36.18 -31.20
CA ILE A 94 -21.68 -36.11 -32.18
C ILE A 94 -22.69 -37.20 -31.84
N PHE A 95 -23.92 -36.80 -31.49
CA PHE A 95 -25.04 -37.73 -31.34
C PHE A 95 -25.82 -37.84 -32.66
N ARG A 96 -26.04 -39.07 -33.13
CA ARG A 96 -26.95 -39.39 -34.23
C ARG A 96 -28.18 -40.08 -33.66
N ASP A 97 -29.32 -39.41 -33.73
CA ASP A 97 -30.60 -40.05 -33.44
C ASP A 97 -31.16 -40.65 -34.74
N VAL A 98 -31.40 -41.95 -34.74
CA VAL A 98 -32.10 -42.67 -35.82
C VAL A 98 -33.56 -42.79 -35.43
N ILE A 99 -34.43 -42.07 -36.12
CA ILE A 99 -35.87 -42.12 -35.88
C ILE A 99 -36.47 -43.18 -36.81
N HIS A 100 -37.07 -44.22 -36.25
CA HIS A 100 -37.86 -45.20 -37.02
C HIS A 100 -39.35 -44.84 -36.97
N TYR A 101 -39.95 -44.60 -38.13
CA TYR A 101 -41.41 -44.59 -38.28
C TYR A 101 -41.86 -45.87 -39.00
N ARG A 102 -42.97 -46.46 -38.55
CA ARG A 102 -43.69 -47.48 -39.34
C ARG A 102 -44.28 -46.80 -40.58
N ASP A 103 -43.81 -47.27 -41.74
CA ASP A 103 -44.48 -47.28 -43.05
C ASP A 103 -44.48 -46.03 -43.95
N ARG A 104 -43.46 -45.14 -43.90
CA ARG A 104 -43.00 -44.35 -45.06
C ARG A 104 -41.73 -43.54 -44.78
N ASN A 105 -40.72 -43.67 -45.64
CA ASN A 105 -39.45 -42.92 -45.55
C ASN A 105 -39.63 -41.48 -46.07
N VAL A 106 -39.51 -40.49 -45.18
CA VAL A 106 -39.26 -39.10 -45.56
C VAL A 106 -38.07 -38.60 -44.74
N ILE A 107 -36.91 -38.51 -45.39
CA ILE A 107 -35.69 -37.96 -44.81
C ILE A 107 -35.82 -36.44 -44.92
N LYS A 108 -36.01 -35.75 -43.80
CA LYS A 108 -35.95 -34.28 -43.75
C LYS A 108 -34.78 -33.90 -42.85
N GLU A 109 -33.66 -33.52 -43.47
CA GLU A 109 -32.50 -32.99 -42.76
C GLU A 109 -32.86 -31.61 -42.19
N VAL A 110 -33.13 -31.56 -40.89
CA VAL A 110 -33.35 -30.30 -40.17
C VAL A 110 -32.04 -29.90 -39.54
N GLU A 111 -31.31 -29.00 -40.19
CA GLU A 111 -30.11 -28.37 -39.62
C GLU A 111 -30.52 -27.41 -38.49
N LYS A 112 -30.31 -27.82 -37.24
CA LYS A 112 -30.47 -26.93 -36.08
C LYS A 112 -29.24 -26.01 -36.00
N PRO A 113 -29.41 -24.67 -35.84
CA PRO A 113 -28.27 -23.78 -35.64
C PRO A 113 -27.56 -24.09 -34.32
N VAL A 114 -26.29 -24.45 -34.41
CA VAL A 114 -25.44 -24.74 -33.25
C VAL A 114 -25.00 -23.43 -32.63
N ILE A 115 -25.67 -23.01 -31.56
CA ILE A 115 -25.21 -21.89 -30.72
C ILE A 115 -24.00 -22.38 -29.92
N LYS A 116 -22.81 -21.91 -30.28
CA LYS A 116 -21.57 -22.13 -29.51
C LYS A 116 -21.60 -21.22 -28.29
N GLU A 117 -22.15 -21.71 -27.19
CA GLU A 117 -22.05 -21.01 -25.91
C GLU A 117 -20.61 -21.10 -25.38
N LYS A 118 -19.93 -19.96 -25.34
CA LYS A 118 -18.61 -19.80 -24.73
C LYS A 118 -18.80 -19.73 -23.21
N ILE A 119 -18.80 -20.88 -22.55
CA ILE A 119 -18.81 -20.94 -21.09
C ILE A 119 -17.41 -20.53 -20.61
N VAL A 120 -17.28 -19.28 -20.15
CA VAL A 120 -16.05 -18.76 -19.55
C VAL A 120 -16.01 -19.21 -18.09
N GLU A 121 -15.47 -20.39 -17.85
CA GLU A 121 -15.18 -20.85 -16.50
C GLU A 121 -13.92 -20.12 -15.99
N LYS A 122 -14.13 -19.11 -15.13
CA LYS A 122 -13.05 -18.46 -14.39
C LYS A 122 -12.52 -19.44 -13.34
N GLU A 123 -11.54 -20.25 -13.69
CA GLU A 123 -10.72 -20.91 -12.67
C GLU A 123 -10.06 -19.82 -11.81
N LYS A 124 -10.32 -19.85 -10.49
CA LYS A 124 -9.66 -18.96 -9.55
C LYS A 124 -8.15 -19.26 -9.62
N PRO A 125 -7.29 -18.23 -9.82
CA PRO A 125 -5.86 -18.45 -9.84
C PRO A 125 -5.43 -19.12 -8.52
N ILE A 126 -4.66 -20.20 -8.62
CA ILE A 126 -3.97 -20.78 -7.48
C ILE A 126 -2.87 -19.78 -7.10
N ILE A 127 -3.22 -18.81 -6.26
CA ILE A 127 -2.30 -17.80 -5.74
C ILE A 127 -1.25 -18.56 -4.93
N LYS A 128 -0.06 -18.75 -5.50
CA LYS A 128 1.09 -19.28 -4.77
C LYS A 128 1.41 -18.30 -3.65
N LYS A 129 1.15 -18.75 -2.42
CA LYS A 129 1.46 -17.99 -1.21
C LYS A 129 2.98 -17.93 -1.05
N SER A 130 3.56 -16.74 -1.14
CA SER A 130 5.01 -16.51 -0.98
C SER A 130 5.58 -17.00 0.36
N LYS A 131 6.86 -17.38 0.42
CA LYS A 131 7.47 -17.91 1.66
C LYS A 131 7.68 -16.84 2.73
N TYR A 132 7.96 -15.60 2.33
CA TYR A 132 8.31 -14.52 3.26
C TYR A 132 7.29 -13.37 3.22
N LEU A 133 7.02 -12.82 4.40
CA LEU A 133 6.07 -11.74 4.62
C LEU A 133 6.78 -10.58 5.35
N GLY A 134 6.75 -9.39 4.76
CA GLY A 134 7.26 -8.16 5.34
C GLY A 134 6.15 -7.24 5.84
N SER A 135 6.46 -6.41 6.83
CA SER A 135 5.62 -5.29 7.23
C SER A 135 6.30 -3.96 6.92
N LYS A 136 5.66 -3.13 6.11
CA LYS A 136 6.09 -1.75 5.82
C LYS A 136 6.21 -0.90 7.09
N TYR A 137 5.32 -1.14 8.05
CA TYR A 137 5.20 -0.34 9.27
C TYR A 137 6.44 -0.46 10.18
N ASN A 138 6.89 -1.68 10.44
CA ASN A 138 8.00 -1.94 11.37
C ASN A 138 9.32 -2.29 10.65
N GLN A 139 9.31 -2.34 9.31
CA GLN A 139 10.42 -2.76 8.46
C GLN A 139 11.03 -4.10 8.91
N ARG A 140 10.18 -5.05 9.29
CA ARG A 140 10.59 -6.42 9.63
C ARG A 140 9.97 -7.42 8.67
N TYR A 141 10.74 -8.46 8.35
CA TYR A 141 10.26 -9.58 7.55
C TYR A 141 10.27 -10.87 8.35
N HIS A 142 9.36 -11.76 7.97
CA HIS A 142 8.95 -12.94 8.70
C HIS A 142 8.78 -14.11 7.73
N LEU A 143 8.83 -15.34 8.24
CA LEU A 143 8.29 -16.49 7.51
C LEU A 143 6.76 -16.43 7.49
N ARG A 144 6.12 -16.95 6.43
CA ARG A 144 4.65 -17.04 6.36
C ARG A 144 4.04 -17.81 7.53
N THR A 145 4.77 -18.76 8.09
CA THR A 145 4.36 -19.57 9.26
C THR A 145 4.50 -18.84 10.60
N CYS A 146 5.12 -17.66 10.65
CA CYS A 146 5.35 -16.93 11.90
C CYS A 146 4.04 -16.46 12.54
N ARG A 147 3.94 -16.55 13.88
CA ARG A 147 2.80 -15.97 14.62
C ARG A 147 2.63 -14.47 14.35
N PHE A 148 3.75 -13.73 14.26
CA PHE A 148 3.74 -12.29 14.02
C PHE A 148 3.45 -11.90 12.58
N SER A 149 3.66 -12.79 11.60
CA SER A 149 3.32 -12.46 10.21
C SER A 149 1.80 -12.36 10.01
N ARG A 150 1.03 -13.15 10.77
CA ARG A 150 -0.45 -13.08 10.78
C ARG A 150 -1.00 -11.80 11.42
N ALA A 151 -0.19 -11.11 12.23
CA ALA A 151 -0.57 -9.85 12.86
C ALA A 151 -0.29 -8.62 11.98
N ILE A 152 0.34 -8.82 10.81
CA ILE A 152 0.59 -7.74 9.86
C ILE A 152 -0.74 -7.35 9.21
N LYS A 153 -1.13 -6.08 9.35
CA LYS A 153 -2.32 -5.56 8.66
C LYS A 153 -2.13 -5.65 7.14
N PRO A 154 -3.18 -6.00 6.36
CA PRO A 154 -3.08 -6.13 4.90
C PRO A 154 -2.49 -4.90 4.21
N GLU A 155 -2.79 -3.70 4.70
CA GLU A 155 -2.29 -2.42 4.20
C GLU A 155 -0.77 -2.30 4.23
N TYR A 156 -0.13 -2.95 5.21
CA TYR A 156 1.32 -2.91 5.40
C TYR A 156 2.02 -4.20 4.98
N LEU A 157 1.28 -5.19 4.49
CA LEU A 157 1.81 -6.49 4.12
C LEU A 157 2.58 -6.41 2.80
N ILE A 158 3.78 -6.98 2.79
CA ILE A 158 4.55 -7.24 1.56
C ILE A 158 4.76 -8.74 1.48
N GLU A 159 4.37 -9.33 0.36
CA GLU A 159 4.54 -10.74 0.10
C GLU A 159 5.65 -10.93 -0.94
N GLU A 160 6.69 -11.70 -0.61
CA GLU A 160 7.78 -11.94 -1.56
C GLU A 160 8.40 -13.32 -1.34
N GLU A 161 8.88 -13.95 -2.40
CA GLU A 161 9.45 -15.29 -2.34
C GLU A 161 10.93 -15.31 -1.97
N ASP A 162 11.70 -14.27 -2.35
CA ASP A 162 13.13 -14.17 -2.05
C ASP A 162 13.40 -13.37 -0.76
N LYS A 163 14.22 -13.95 0.12
CA LYS A 163 14.74 -13.27 1.33
C LYS A 163 15.65 -12.09 0.99
N ASN A 164 16.35 -12.11 -0.14
CA ASN A 164 17.26 -11.04 -0.53
C ASN A 164 16.50 -9.73 -0.81
N TYR A 165 15.26 -9.81 -1.30
CA TYR A 165 14.39 -8.64 -1.48
C TYR A 165 14.32 -7.77 -0.23
N PHE A 166 14.16 -8.43 0.93
CA PHE A 166 14.02 -7.77 2.23
C PHE A 166 15.37 -7.26 2.74
N LYS A 167 16.44 -8.06 2.59
CA LYS A 167 17.80 -7.66 3.00
C LYS A 167 18.29 -6.42 2.24
N LEU A 168 18.14 -6.40 0.91
CA LEU A 168 18.55 -5.28 0.06
C LEU A 168 17.78 -3.99 0.38
N ARG A 169 16.54 -4.12 0.86
CA ARG A 169 15.69 -2.99 1.28
C ARG A 169 15.84 -2.63 2.76
N GLY A 170 16.80 -3.21 3.47
CA GLY A 170 17.09 -2.90 4.86
C GLY A 170 16.08 -3.41 5.88
N TYR A 171 15.22 -4.35 5.50
CA TYR A 171 14.28 -4.97 6.44
C TYR A 171 15.03 -5.86 7.43
N LYS A 172 14.69 -5.70 8.71
CA LYS A 172 15.29 -6.51 9.77
C LYS A 172 14.60 -7.86 9.85
N PRO A 173 15.35 -8.97 10.00
CA PRO A 173 14.72 -10.25 10.22
C PRO A 173 13.96 -10.28 11.55
N CYS A 174 12.85 -11.01 11.56
CA CYS A 174 12.13 -11.29 12.79
C CYS A 174 12.95 -12.20 13.70
N LYS A 175 13.27 -11.71 14.90
CA LYS A 175 13.97 -12.46 15.97
C LYS A 175 13.23 -13.71 16.47
N VAL A 176 11.97 -13.91 16.10
CA VAL A 176 11.18 -15.06 16.56
C VAL A 176 11.22 -16.19 15.54
N CYS A 177 10.96 -15.89 14.27
CA CYS A 177 10.99 -16.91 13.22
C CYS A 177 12.34 -17.06 12.52
N HIS A 178 13.33 -16.22 12.83
CA HIS A 178 14.70 -16.26 12.29
C HIS A 178 14.74 -16.56 10.77
N PRO A 179 14.07 -15.73 9.94
CA PRO A 179 13.91 -16.02 8.52
C PRO A 179 15.25 -16.03 7.76
N GLU A 180 16.34 -15.51 8.34
CA GLU A 180 17.69 -15.64 7.76
C GLU A 180 18.25 -17.07 7.79
N LYS A 181 17.80 -17.91 8.74
CA LYS A 181 18.28 -19.29 8.93
C LYS A 181 17.49 -20.33 8.11
N SER A 182 16.48 -19.89 7.36
CA SER A 182 15.51 -20.70 6.60
C SER A 182 15.80 -20.76 5.10
#